data_AF-A0A5C5X738-F1
#
_entry.id   AF-A0A5C5X738-F1
#
_cell.length_a   1.000
_cell.length_b   1.000
_cell.length_c   1.000
_cell.angle_alpha   90.00
_cell.angle_beta   90.00
_cell.angle_gamma   90.00
#
_symmetry.space_group_name_H-M   'P 1'
#
loop_
_entity.id
_entity.type
_entity.pdbx_description
1 polymer ?
#
loop_
_entity_poly.entity_id
_entity_poly.type
_entity_poly.pdbx_seq_one_letter_code
_entity_poly.pdbx_strand_id
1 'polypeptide(L)'
;MTDSPENNDRFLAAQQRLQDLLNSVELQSSSDEILLEENSGFTEMCPSCESTEDWGTSSWCPNCGYYPKTGKSVFDDSAVEGLELDLDEDNDENAHKDEIDEDESSHILITGILLGLIASTGIGVYFFAPQLLPEPFRRNASLAVIETEEQPLEVIPDQPEELDLSSDTEAIDGLSEDEIASLDPEGDSALLTQIEDQPPGYHETSEGIVEDKIYQNDYAIIGYSTNAEGELRSVLLAGIHARTKRPAFAGKFSISIRDKNFLTALQESLDNHRTKKPPVPNPYNARWTTPSIFCTIHHNGVTPDGRILEGQMISFRDRTLFPASSDSETETSTLGDSSAGSQTGKTSESS
;
A
#
# COMPACT_ATOMS: atom_id res chain seq x y z
N MET A 1 -18.07 59.21 -20.05
CA MET A 1 -17.82 58.04 -19.18
C MET A 1 -18.22 58.45 -17.78
N THR A 2 -19.50 58.32 -17.48
CA THR A 2 -20.07 58.57 -16.16
C THR A 2 -20.38 57.20 -15.61
N ASP A 3 -19.57 56.73 -14.66
CA ASP A 3 -19.85 55.49 -13.96
C ASP A 3 -21.22 55.61 -13.30
N SER A 4 -22.12 54.72 -13.71
CA SER A 4 -23.50 54.72 -13.24
C SER A 4 -23.49 54.45 -11.73
N PRO A 5 -24.11 55.30 -10.90
CA PRO A 5 -24.09 55.16 -9.45
C PRO A 5 -24.65 53.80 -8.97
N GLU A 6 -25.47 53.14 -9.78
CA GLU A 6 -26.02 51.81 -9.50
C GLU A 6 -24.97 50.70 -9.41
N ASN A 7 -23.79 50.88 -10.03
CA ASN A 7 -22.75 49.86 -9.99
C ASN A 7 -21.99 49.85 -8.66
N ASN A 8 -21.94 51.00 -7.98
CA ASN A 8 -21.24 51.12 -6.70
C ASN A 8 -22.03 50.45 -5.57
N ASP A 9 -23.36 50.51 -5.63
CA ASP A 9 -24.25 49.87 -4.65
C ASP A 9 -24.17 48.34 -4.70
N ARG A 10 -24.02 47.77 -5.91
CA ARG A 10 -23.83 46.32 -6.09
C ARG A 10 -22.50 45.83 -5.52
N PHE A 11 -21.45 46.64 -5.67
CA PHE A 11 -20.14 46.33 -5.12
C PHE A 11 -20.15 46.35 -3.58
N LEU A 12 -20.74 47.40 -2.98
CA LEU A 12 -20.90 47.49 -1.52
C LEU A 12 -21.73 46.33 -0.96
N ALA A 13 -22.83 45.95 -1.62
CA ALA A 13 -23.64 44.81 -1.20
C ALA A 13 -22.88 43.47 -1.29
N ALA A 14 -22.03 43.29 -2.30
CA ALA A 14 -21.20 42.09 -2.43
C ALA A 14 -20.11 42.04 -1.34
N GLN A 15 -19.49 43.18 -1.02
CA GLN A 15 -18.46 43.28 0.01
C GLN A 15 -19.04 42.99 1.41
N GLN A 16 -20.22 43.53 1.71
CA GLN A 16 -20.94 43.25 2.97
C GLN A 16 -21.23 41.75 3.14
N ARG A 17 -21.65 41.07 2.06
CA ARG A 17 -22.00 39.64 2.09
C ARG A 17 -20.78 38.74 2.31
N LEU A 18 -19.62 39.13 1.78
CA LEU A 18 -18.35 38.46 2.04
C LEU A 18 -17.91 38.62 3.50
N GLN A 19 -18.10 39.82 4.06
CA GLN A 19 -17.82 40.09 5.48
C GLN A 19 -18.68 39.22 6.40
N ASP A 20 -19.98 39.08 6.11
CA ASP A 20 -20.88 38.22 6.87
C ASP A 20 -20.50 36.73 6.79
N LEU A 21 -20.05 36.26 5.62
CA LEU A 21 -19.57 34.90 5.48
C LEU A 21 -18.30 34.65 6.31
N LEU A 22 -17.36 35.59 6.31
CA LEU A 22 -16.14 35.47 7.12
C LEU A 22 -16.44 35.47 8.62
N ASN A 23 -17.37 36.32 9.08
CA ASN A 23 -17.78 36.32 10.48
C ASN A 23 -18.58 35.07 10.88
N SER A 24 -19.31 34.44 9.96
CA SER A 24 -20.00 33.16 10.24
C SER A 24 -19.06 31.94 10.27
N VAL A 25 -17.86 32.07 9.72
CA VAL A 25 -16.80 31.03 9.69
C VAL A 25 -15.84 31.17 10.89
N GLU A 26 -16.11 32.10 11.82
CA GLU A 26 -15.48 32.07 13.14
C GLU A 26 -15.95 30.80 13.87
N LEU A 27 -15.14 29.75 13.66
CA LEU A 27 -15.25 28.42 14.21
C LEU A 27 -15.69 28.57 15.66
N GLN A 28 -16.84 27.97 15.98
CA GLN A 28 -17.15 27.64 17.36
C GLN A 28 -15.99 26.81 17.89
N SER A 29 -15.02 27.49 18.50
CA SER A 29 -14.09 26.94 19.46
C SER A 29 -14.97 26.52 20.63
N SER A 30 -15.69 25.41 20.44
CA SER A 30 -16.22 24.62 21.53
C SER A 30 -15.01 24.10 22.27
N SER A 31 -14.51 24.94 23.18
CA SER A 31 -13.82 24.49 24.38
C SER A 31 -14.82 23.62 25.13
N ASP A 32 -14.99 22.39 24.66
CA ASP A 32 -15.56 21.32 25.45
C ASP A 32 -14.56 21.14 26.59
N GLU A 33 -14.92 21.73 27.73
CA GLU A 33 -14.53 21.26 29.05
C GLU A 33 -14.81 19.75 29.09
N ILE A 34 -13.83 18.96 28.67
CA ILE A 34 -13.75 17.55 29.00
C ILE A 34 -13.52 17.54 30.51
N LEU A 35 -14.63 17.51 31.25
CA LEU A 35 -14.65 17.08 32.63
C LEU A 35 -13.99 15.70 32.65
N LEU A 36 -12.71 15.67 33.00
CA LEU A 36 -12.02 14.47 33.42
C LEU A 36 -12.78 13.96 34.64
N GLU A 37 -13.74 13.08 34.39
CA GLU A 37 -14.32 12.25 35.42
C GLU A 37 -13.16 11.46 36.04
N GLU A 38 -12.69 11.95 37.18
CA GLU A 38 -11.96 11.19 38.19
C GLU A 38 -12.81 9.97 38.54
N ASN A 39 -12.65 8.88 37.78
CA ASN A 39 -13.34 7.66 38.09
C ASN A 39 -12.40 6.46 38.07
N SER A 40 -12.34 5.89 39.26
CA SER A 40 -12.07 4.49 39.58
C SER A 40 -10.67 3.97 39.26
N GLY A 41 -9.80 4.13 40.26
CA GLY A 41 -8.96 3.04 40.79
C GLY A 41 -8.54 1.98 39.79
N PHE A 42 -7.81 2.38 38.76
CA PHE A 42 -7.08 1.45 37.93
C PHE A 42 -5.99 0.87 38.84
N THR A 43 -6.18 -0.36 39.28
CA THR A 43 -5.14 -1.12 39.97
C THR A 43 -3.87 -1.03 39.14
N GLU A 44 -2.78 -0.54 39.74
CA GLU A 44 -1.48 -0.22 39.12
C GLU A 44 -0.78 -1.40 38.42
N MET A 45 -1.46 -2.54 38.25
CA MET A 45 -0.89 -3.79 37.78
C MET A 45 -1.60 -4.25 36.51
N CYS A 46 -0.82 -4.64 35.51
CA CYS A 46 -1.34 -5.28 34.32
C CYS A 46 -2.07 -6.60 34.69
N PRO A 47 -3.34 -6.80 34.33
CA PRO A 47 -4.07 -8.02 34.72
C PRO A 47 -3.59 -9.28 33.99
N SER A 48 -2.74 -9.15 32.98
CA SER A 48 -2.19 -10.29 32.23
C SER A 48 -0.82 -10.75 32.71
N CYS A 49 0.07 -9.83 33.06
CA CYS A 49 1.45 -10.16 33.48
C CYS A 49 1.83 -9.63 34.86
N GLU A 50 0.88 -8.99 35.56
CA GLU A 50 1.06 -8.39 36.88
C GLU A 50 2.15 -7.30 36.95
N SER A 51 2.65 -6.81 35.81
CA SER A 51 3.63 -5.72 35.78
C SER A 51 3.05 -4.46 36.41
N THR A 52 3.82 -3.87 37.33
CA THR A 52 3.59 -2.57 37.97
C THR A 52 4.24 -1.41 37.20
N GLU A 53 4.83 -1.69 36.04
CA GLU A 53 5.45 -0.67 35.20
C GLU A 53 4.39 0.27 34.64
N ASP A 54 4.66 1.57 34.63
CA ASP A 54 3.74 2.59 34.12
C ASP A 54 3.52 2.39 32.62
N TRP A 55 2.27 2.53 32.20
CA TRP A 55 1.88 2.38 30.80
C TRP A 55 2.17 3.66 30.00
N GLY A 56 2.45 4.76 30.69
CA GLY A 56 2.73 6.06 30.11
C GLY A 56 1.56 6.51 29.21
N THR A 57 1.87 6.91 27.98
CA THR A 57 0.88 7.29 26.97
C THR A 57 0.34 6.11 26.15
N SER A 58 0.89 4.91 26.34
CA SER A 58 0.49 3.73 25.60
C SER A 58 -0.81 3.17 26.16
N SER A 59 -1.72 2.77 25.27
CA SER A 59 -2.98 2.13 25.67
C SER A 59 -2.83 0.61 25.92
N TRP A 60 -1.62 0.06 25.83
CA TRP A 60 -1.29 -1.35 26.07
C TRP A 60 -0.11 -1.48 27.06
N CYS A 61 -0.02 -2.62 27.75
CA CYS A 61 1.07 -2.91 28.67
C CYS A 61 2.41 -3.08 27.91
N PRO A 62 3.50 -2.40 28.29
CA PRO A 62 4.78 -2.50 27.60
C PRO A 62 5.44 -3.87 27.77
N ASN A 63 5.20 -4.56 28.90
CA ASN A 63 5.84 -5.84 29.20
C ASN A 63 5.23 -7.03 28.44
N CYS A 64 3.91 -7.06 28.26
CA CYS A 64 3.22 -8.20 27.61
C CYS A 64 2.30 -7.82 26.45
N GLY A 65 2.13 -6.55 26.11
CA GLY A 65 1.23 -6.10 25.04
C GLY A 65 -0.27 -6.22 25.34
N TYR A 66 -0.67 -6.43 26.60
CA TYR A 66 -2.09 -6.54 26.97
C TYR A 66 -2.85 -5.22 26.78
N TYR A 67 -4.03 -5.28 26.13
CA TYR A 67 -4.91 -4.13 25.89
C TYR A 67 -6.25 -4.27 26.64
N PRO A 68 -6.55 -3.43 27.67
CA PRO A 68 -7.73 -3.58 28.53
C PRO A 68 -9.06 -3.53 27.80
N LYS A 69 -9.19 -2.66 26.78
CA LYS A 69 -10.47 -2.50 26.09
C LYS A 69 -10.87 -3.74 25.28
N THR A 70 -9.90 -4.55 24.84
CA THR A 70 -10.17 -5.78 24.09
C THR A 70 -10.00 -7.04 24.93
N GLY A 71 -9.31 -6.95 26.07
CA GLY A 71 -8.96 -8.11 26.89
C GLY A 71 -8.00 -9.09 26.21
N LYS A 72 -7.23 -8.62 25.20
CA LYS A 72 -6.31 -9.45 24.40
C LYS A 72 -4.89 -8.89 24.44
N SER A 73 -3.91 -9.79 24.36
CA SER A 73 -2.50 -9.44 24.11
C SER A 73 -2.29 -9.14 22.64
N VAL A 74 -1.52 -8.10 22.32
CA VAL A 74 -1.05 -7.82 20.95
C VAL A 74 0.03 -8.83 20.53
N PHE A 75 0.74 -9.41 21.50
CA PHE A 75 1.76 -10.43 21.31
C PHE A 75 1.25 -11.76 21.84
N ASP A 76 0.34 -12.40 21.10
CA ASP A 76 0.00 -13.81 21.36
C ASP A 76 1.10 -14.70 20.76
N ASP A 77 2.16 -14.93 21.54
CA ASP A 77 3.22 -15.91 21.21
C ASP A 77 2.68 -17.36 21.16
N SER A 78 1.43 -17.57 21.59
CA SER A 78 0.73 -18.86 21.53
C SER A 78 0.45 -19.35 20.10
N ALA A 79 0.63 -18.51 19.07
CA ALA A 79 0.47 -18.91 17.67
C ALA A 79 1.70 -19.60 17.05
N VAL A 80 2.82 -19.72 17.78
CA VAL A 80 4.09 -20.24 17.22
C VAL A 80 4.45 -21.67 17.68
N GLU A 81 3.73 -22.28 18.63
CA GLU A 81 4.00 -23.67 19.09
C GLU A 81 3.39 -24.77 18.19
N GLY A 82 2.88 -24.45 17.00
CA GLY A 82 2.20 -25.41 16.12
C GLY A 82 2.94 -25.82 14.85
N LEU A 83 4.17 -25.37 14.64
CA LEU A 83 4.97 -25.71 13.45
C LEU A 83 6.31 -26.31 13.87
N GLU A 84 6.27 -27.49 14.50
CA GLU A 84 7.35 -28.47 14.35
C GLU A 84 7.39 -28.85 12.86
N LEU A 85 8.19 -28.10 12.11
CA LEU A 85 8.65 -28.53 10.80
C LEU A 85 9.60 -29.69 11.04
N ASP A 86 9.11 -30.90 10.77
CA ASP A 86 9.93 -32.07 10.44
C ASP A 86 10.84 -31.67 9.26
N LEU A 87 11.98 -31.07 9.57
CA LEU A 87 13.07 -30.91 8.62
C LEU A 87 13.74 -32.27 8.55
N ASP A 88 13.29 -33.07 7.58
CA ASP A 88 13.95 -34.30 7.18
C ASP A 88 15.44 -34.02 6.96
N GLU A 89 16.20 -34.65 7.84
CA GLU A 89 17.63 -34.63 7.99
C GLU A 89 18.22 -35.56 6.94
N ASP A 90 18.26 -35.14 5.68
CA ASP A 90 18.96 -35.88 4.63
C ASP A 90 19.60 -34.90 3.65
N ASN A 91 20.93 -34.86 3.61
CA ASN A 91 21.71 -35.12 2.39
C ASN A 91 23.20 -34.78 2.60
N ASP A 92 23.90 -35.56 3.43
CA ASP A 92 25.34 -35.68 3.30
C ASP A 92 25.63 -36.77 2.27
N GLU A 93 25.94 -36.31 1.06
CA GLU A 93 26.53 -37.07 -0.02
C GLU A 93 27.78 -37.80 0.47
N ASN A 94 27.68 -39.12 0.67
CA ASN A 94 28.88 -39.95 0.64
C ASN A 94 28.60 -41.36 0.11
N ALA A 95 29.00 -41.54 -1.15
CA ALA A 95 29.63 -42.74 -1.66
C ALA A 95 28.99 -44.09 -1.28
N HIS A 96 28.05 -44.56 -2.09
CA HIS A 96 28.10 -45.97 -2.47
C HIS A 96 27.80 -46.19 -3.95
N LYS A 97 28.84 -46.69 -4.60
CA LYS A 97 28.83 -47.39 -5.87
C LYS A 97 27.97 -48.66 -5.77
N ASP A 98 27.42 -48.99 -6.94
CA ASP A 98 27.10 -50.31 -7.47
C ASP A 98 25.64 -50.80 -7.40
N GLU A 99 25.29 -51.41 -8.54
CA GLU A 99 24.20 -52.32 -8.84
C GLU A 99 22.85 -51.75 -9.33
N ILE A 100 22.73 -51.89 -10.65
CA ILE A 100 21.53 -52.04 -11.47
C ILE A 100 20.63 -53.11 -10.85
N ASP A 101 19.36 -52.79 -10.61
CA ASP A 101 18.30 -53.79 -10.62
C ASP A 101 17.03 -53.22 -11.29
N GLU A 102 16.53 -54.00 -12.24
CA GLU A 102 15.38 -53.77 -13.09
C GLU A 102 14.09 -53.92 -12.28
N ASP A 103 13.28 -52.86 -12.08
CA ASP A 103 11.91 -53.03 -11.57
C ASP A 103 10.92 -51.87 -11.87
N GLU A 104 11.15 -51.07 -12.92
CA GLU A 104 10.19 -50.02 -13.35
C GLU A 104 9.07 -50.49 -14.31
N SER A 105 8.90 -51.81 -14.51
CA SER A 105 7.88 -52.34 -15.44
C SER A 105 6.51 -52.65 -14.80
N SER A 106 6.38 -52.54 -13.47
CA SER A 106 5.18 -52.95 -12.73
C SER A 106 4.15 -51.82 -12.52
N HIS A 107 4.57 -50.54 -12.54
CA HIS A 107 3.65 -49.42 -12.37
C HIS A 107 2.79 -49.12 -13.61
N ILE A 108 3.31 -49.37 -14.82
CA ILE A 108 2.57 -49.12 -16.07
C ILE A 108 1.40 -50.12 -16.24
N LEU A 109 1.56 -51.36 -15.79
CA LEU A 109 0.50 -52.38 -15.88
C LEU A 109 -0.65 -52.15 -14.88
N ILE A 110 -0.35 -51.70 -13.65
CA ILE A 110 -1.38 -51.47 -12.63
C ILE A 110 -2.26 -50.27 -13.03
N THR A 111 -1.67 -49.22 -13.59
CA THR A 111 -2.41 -48.02 -14.00
C THR A 111 -3.30 -48.29 -15.22
N GLY A 112 -2.86 -49.15 -16.15
CA GLY A 112 -3.66 -49.58 -17.30
C GLY A 112 -4.87 -50.44 -16.94
N ILE A 113 -4.75 -51.34 -15.97
CA ILE A 113 -5.86 -52.22 -15.54
C ILE A 113 -6.95 -51.43 -14.80
N LEU A 114 -6.58 -50.41 -14.02
CA LEU A 114 -7.56 -49.58 -13.30
C LEU A 114 -8.43 -48.74 -14.27
N LEU A 115 -7.83 -48.17 -15.32
CA LEU A 115 -8.56 -47.44 -16.36
C LEU A 115 -9.44 -48.36 -17.22
N GLY A 116 -8.99 -49.59 -17.49
CA GLY A 116 -9.78 -50.59 -18.21
C GLY A 116 -11.01 -51.07 -17.45
N LEU A 117 -10.94 -51.19 -16.11
CA LEU A 117 -12.07 -51.60 -15.29
C LEU A 117 -13.17 -50.54 -15.21
N ILE A 118 -12.82 -49.25 -15.17
CA ILE A 118 -13.78 -48.14 -15.16
C ILE A 118 -14.56 -48.06 -16.49
N ALA A 119 -13.99 -48.51 -17.61
CA ALA A 119 -14.71 -48.59 -18.88
C ALA A 119 -15.62 -49.83 -19.00
N SER A 120 -15.37 -50.89 -18.23
CA SER A 120 -16.09 -52.17 -18.31
C SER A 120 -17.30 -52.26 -17.39
N THR A 121 -17.29 -51.53 -16.26
CA THR A 121 -18.50 -51.31 -15.48
C THR A 121 -19.25 -50.20 -16.18
N GLY A 122 -20.37 -50.54 -16.83
CA GLY A 122 -21.28 -49.59 -17.49
C GLY A 122 -21.97 -48.63 -16.50
N ILE A 123 -21.22 -48.04 -15.57
CA ILE A 123 -21.59 -46.84 -14.84
C ILE A 123 -21.40 -45.73 -15.85
N GLY A 124 -22.46 -45.48 -16.62
CA GLY A 124 -22.60 -44.22 -17.31
C GLY A 124 -22.53 -43.12 -16.28
N VAL A 125 -21.33 -42.55 -16.08
CA VAL A 125 -21.21 -41.19 -15.60
C VAL A 125 -21.78 -40.36 -16.73
N TYR A 126 -23.10 -40.18 -16.68
CA TYR A 126 -23.77 -39.19 -17.48
C TYR A 126 -23.07 -37.88 -17.17
N PHE A 127 -22.21 -37.46 -18.11
CA PHE A 127 -21.88 -36.06 -18.26
C PHE A 127 -23.22 -35.35 -18.40
N PHE A 128 -23.68 -34.77 -17.30
CA PHE A 128 -24.74 -33.79 -17.30
C PHE A 128 -24.21 -32.65 -18.17
N ALA A 129 -24.55 -32.70 -19.45
CA ALA A 129 -24.57 -31.53 -20.28
C ALA A 129 -25.39 -30.48 -19.52
N PRO A 130 -24.88 -29.25 -19.29
CA PRO A 130 -25.74 -28.18 -18.81
C PRO A 130 -26.76 -27.92 -19.92
N GLN A 131 -27.93 -28.54 -19.77
CA GLN A 131 -29.11 -28.13 -20.50
C GLN A 131 -29.36 -26.66 -20.16
N LEU A 132 -29.36 -25.87 -21.23
CA LEU A 132 -30.17 -24.67 -21.37
C LEU A 132 -31.51 -24.88 -20.66
N LEU A 133 -31.64 -24.35 -19.45
CA LEU A 133 -32.95 -24.21 -18.83
C LEU A 133 -33.55 -22.86 -19.22
N PRO A 134 -34.86 -22.85 -19.49
CA PRO A 134 -35.60 -21.70 -19.97
C PRO A 134 -35.84 -20.72 -18.83
N GLU A 135 -36.02 -19.46 -19.21
CA GLU A 135 -36.71 -18.49 -18.36
C GLU A 135 -37.99 -19.08 -17.78
N PRO A 136 -38.27 -18.81 -16.50
CA PRO A 136 -39.41 -17.94 -16.29
C PRO A 136 -39.24 -17.04 -15.04
N PHE A 137 -39.67 -15.79 -15.13
CA PHE A 137 -40.94 -15.34 -14.53
C PHE A 137 -40.99 -13.81 -14.54
N ARG A 138 -41.71 -13.28 -15.53
CA ARG A 138 -42.35 -11.96 -15.45
C ARG A 138 -43.28 -11.92 -14.25
N ARG A 139 -43.08 -10.97 -13.33
CA ARG A 139 -44.17 -10.20 -12.71
C ARG A 139 -43.74 -8.75 -12.49
N ASN A 140 -44.25 -7.91 -13.40
CA ASN A 140 -44.92 -6.64 -13.15
C ASN A 140 -44.24 -5.67 -12.14
N ALA A 141 -43.44 -4.76 -12.67
CA ALA A 141 -43.41 -3.38 -12.19
C ALA A 141 -43.83 -2.47 -13.34
N SER A 142 -44.74 -1.57 -12.99
CA SER A 142 -45.56 -0.78 -13.89
C SER A 142 -44.74 0.20 -14.72
N LEU A 143 -44.99 0.16 -16.02
CA LEU A 143 -44.61 1.16 -17.01
C LEU A 143 -45.37 2.45 -16.69
N ALA A 144 -44.68 3.48 -16.19
CA ALA A 144 -45.14 4.85 -16.30
C ALA A 144 -44.53 5.41 -17.59
N VAL A 145 -45.37 5.50 -18.61
CA VAL A 145 -45.11 6.26 -19.83
C VAL A 145 -45.01 7.73 -19.42
N ILE A 146 -43.80 8.27 -19.41
CA ILE A 146 -43.59 9.72 -19.53
C ILE A 146 -43.23 9.92 -20.99
N GLU A 147 -44.23 10.38 -21.72
CA GLU A 147 -44.15 10.92 -23.06
C GLU A 147 -43.38 12.25 -22.94
N THR A 148 -42.07 12.20 -23.10
CA THR A 148 -41.25 13.42 -23.15
C THR A 148 -41.23 13.89 -24.60
N GLU A 149 -42.05 14.91 -24.82
CA GLU A 149 -42.16 15.76 -26.00
C GLU A 149 -40.76 16.14 -26.56
N GLU A 150 -40.48 15.70 -27.79
CA GLU A 150 -39.31 16.12 -28.56
C GLU A 150 -39.45 17.62 -28.88
N GLN A 151 -38.70 18.47 -28.18
CA GLN A 151 -38.51 19.86 -28.60
C GLN A 151 -37.43 19.91 -29.71
N PRO A 152 -37.67 20.71 -30.77
CA PRO A 152 -36.72 20.84 -31.87
C PRO A 152 -35.46 21.59 -31.40
N LEU A 153 -34.31 20.95 -31.59
CA LEU A 153 -32.99 21.54 -31.39
C LEU A 153 -32.83 22.78 -32.29
N GLU A 154 -32.82 23.96 -31.68
CA GLU A 154 -32.34 25.18 -32.33
C GLU A 154 -30.84 25.07 -32.62
N VAL A 155 -30.52 25.31 -33.89
CA VAL A 155 -29.17 25.43 -34.43
C VAL A 155 -28.52 26.68 -33.84
N ILE A 156 -27.58 26.52 -32.92
CA ILE A 156 -26.69 27.60 -32.47
C ILE A 156 -25.47 27.62 -33.42
N PRO A 157 -25.19 28.74 -34.11
CA PRO A 157 -24.06 28.83 -35.02
C PRO A 157 -22.73 29.00 -34.26
N ASP A 158 -21.71 28.30 -34.77
CA ASP A 158 -20.30 28.45 -34.43
C ASP A 158 -19.82 29.91 -34.49
N GLN A 159 -19.18 30.36 -33.42
CA GLN A 159 -18.24 31.49 -33.40
C GLN A 159 -17.08 31.12 -32.46
N PRO A 160 -15.84 30.98 -32.97
CA PRO A 160 -14.66 30.93 -32.11
C PRO A 160 -14.18 32.36 -31.83
N GLU A 161 -14.29 32.81 -30.58
CA GLU A 161 -13.52 33.96 -30.08
C GLU A 161 -12.13 33.48 -29.66
N GLU A 162 -11.13 33.92 -30.43
CA GLU A 162 -9.71 33.83 -30.06
C GLU A 162 -9.45 34.77 -28.88
N LEU A 163 -9.18 34.21 -27.70
CA LEU A 163 -8.65 34.96 -26.57
C LEU A 163 -7.12 34.84 -26.56
N ASP A 164 -6.48 35.88 -27.12
CA ASP A 164 -5.07 36.17 -26.94
C ASP A 164 -4.79 36.46 -25.45
N LEU A 165 -4.28 35.44 -24.74
CA LEU A 165 -3.70 35.55 -23.40
C LEU A 165 -2.21 35.87 -23.54
N SER A 166 -1.89 37.14 -23.74
CA SER A 166 -0.55 37.67 -23.47
C SER A 166 -0.36 37.81 -21.97
N SER A 167 0.24 36.81 -21.33
CA SER A 167 0.66 36.90 -19.93
C SER A 167 1.99 37.64 -19.83
N ASP A 168 1.92 38.91 -19.43
CA ASP A 168 3.04 39.69 -18.92
C ASP A 168 3.54 39.07 -17.61
N THR A 169 4.71 38.44 -17.64
CA THR A 169 5.44 38.02 -16.45
C THR A 169 6.31 39.19 -15.99
N GLU A 170 5.82 39.95 -15.00
CA GLU A 170 6.63 40.94 -14.30
C GLU A 170 7.70 40.24 -13.46
N ALA A 171 8.94 40.64 -13.69
CA ALA A 171 10.11 40.24 -12.92
C ALA A 171 10.02 40.83 -11.52
N ILE A 172 9.95 39.97 -10.50
CA ILE A 172 10.12 40.36 -9.10
C ILE A 172 11.61 40.28 -8.80
N ASP A 173 12.27 41.43 -8.94
CA ASP A 173 13.65 41.66 -8.55
C ASP A 173 13.70 42.22 -7.11
N GLY A 174 14.66 41.76 -6.32
CA GLY A 174 15.06 42.41 -5.07
C GLY A 174 14.51 41.83 -3.77
N LEU A 175 15.21 40.84 -3.22
CA LEU A 175 15.39 40.72 -1.77
C LEU A 175 16.88 40.54 -1.46
N SER A 176 17.42 41.53 -0.75
CA SER A 176 18.82 41.72 -0.35
C SER A 176 19.22 40.77 0.79
N GLU A 177 20.45 40.25 0.71
CA GLU A 177 21.05 39.24 1.62
C GLU A 177 21.79 39.81 2.84
N ASP A 178 21.52 41.03 3.29
CA ASP A 178 22.36 41.71 4.28
C ASP A 178 21.64 42.09 5.59
N GLU A 179 21.20 41.13 6.43
CA GLU A 179 20.89 41.47 7.84
C GLU A 179 20.82 40.27 8.83
N ILE A 180 21.89 39.50 9.00
CA ILE A 180 22.06 38.69 10.22
C ILE A 180 23.49 38.81 10.72
N ALA A 181 23.78 39.98 11.31
CA ALA A 181 24.98 40.22 12.08
C ALA A 181 24.63 40.39 13.56
N SER A 182 25.41 39.68 14.39
CA SER A 182 25.79 40.08 15.75
C SER A 182 24.75 39.89 16.86
N LEU A 183 24.82 38.73 17.53
CA LEU A 183 24.48 38.63 18.95
C LEU A 183 25.71 38.11 19.72
N ASP A 184 26.14 38.95 20.66
CA ASP A 184 27.31 38.82 21.53
C ASP A 184 27.21 37.61 22.48
N PRO A 185 28.31 36.86 22.69
CA PRO A 185 28.38 35.84 23.72
C PRO A 185 29.31 36.24 24.87
N GLU A 186 28.93 37.21 25.72
CA GLU A 186 29.64 37.43 26.99
C GLU A 186 28.68 37.85 28.11
N GLY A 187 28.65 37.07 29.19
CA GLY A 187 27.80 37.32 30.34
C GLY A 187 27.95 36.28 31.44
N ASP A 188 29.12 36.26 32.07
CA ASP A 188 29.42 35.55 33.31
C ASP A 188 28.34 35.72 34.38
N SER A 189 27.98 34.63 35.06
CA SER A 189 27.63 34.68 36.49
C SER A 189 27.82 33.33 37.15
N ALA A 190 28.98 33.21 37.78
CA ALA A 190 29.19 32.33 38.90
C ALA A 190 28.22 32.68 40.04
N LEU A 191 27.41 31.72 40.48
CA LEU A 191 26.95 31.70 41.86
C LEU A 191 26.88 30.26 42.40
N LEU A 192 27.53 30.16 43.55
CA LEU A 192 27.85 29.00 44.35
C LEU A 192 26.62 28.44 45.09
N THR A 193 26.63 27.12 45.28
CA THR A 193 26.17 26.37 46.47
C THR A 193 24.71 26.51 46.93
N GLN A 194 23.96 25.42 46.78
CA GLN A 194 23.35 24.70 47.91
C GLN A 194 23.10 23.25 47.50
N ILE A 195 23.84 22.32 48.12
CA ILE A 195 23.59 20.89 48.08
C ILE A 195 22.53 20.64 49.14
N GLU A 196 21.26 20.66 48.74
CA GLU A 196 20.17 20.08 49.52
C GLU A 196 19.95 18.65 49.04
N ASP A 197 19.80 17.73 50.00
CA ASP A 197 19.44 16.33 49.83
C ASP A 197 18.09 16.19 49.08
N GLN A 198 18.15 16.31 47.76
CA GLN A 198 17.03 16.02 46.87
C GLN A 198 16.96 14.50 46.69
N PRO A 199 15.80 13.84 46.89
CA PRO A 199 15.64 12.43 46.58
C PRO A 199 16.03 12.20 45.11
N PRO A 200 16.60 11.03 44.74
CA PRO A 200 17.16 10.79 43.41
C PRO A 200 16.14 11.23 42.35
N GLY A 201 16.40 12.41 41.79
CA GLY A 201 15.52 13.02 40.82
C GLY A 201 15.46 12.08 39.64
N TYR A 202 14.24 11.81 39.17
CA TYR A 202 14.05 11.27 37.84
C TYR A 202 14.93 12.10 36.90
N HIS A 203 15.99 11.49 36.38
CA HIS A 203 16.61 12.01 35.19
C HIS A 203 15.50 11.96 34.15
N GLU A 204 14.93 13.12 33.83
CA GLU A 204 14.25 13.33 32.56
C GLU A 204 15.29 12.93 31.50
N THR A 205 15.24 11.66 31.09
CA THR A 205 15.85 11.20 29.86
C THR A 205 15.25 12.10 28.81
N SER A 206 16.03 13.12 28.42
CA SER A 206 15.77 13.98 27.28
C SER A 206 15.10 13.13 26.23
N GLU A 207 13.81 13.40 25.98
CA GLU A 207 13.03 12.77 24.92
C GLU A 207 13.78 13.07 23.63
N GLY A 208 14.70 12.16 23.29
CA GLY A 208 15.43 12.22 22.05
C GLY A 208 14.36 12.14 21.00
N ILE A 209 14.20 13.22 20.24
CA ILE A 209 13.34 13.27 19.07
C ILE A 209 13.75 12.07 18.22
N VAL A 210 12.98 10.98 18.31
CA VAL A 210 13.20 9.81 17.47
C VAL A 210 12.79 10.28 16.10
N GLU A 211 13.78 10.57 15.26
CA GLU A 211 13.52 10.90 13.87
C GLU A 211 12.73 9.72 13.25
N ASP A 212 11.46 9.95 12.97
CA ASP A 212 10.60 8.96 12.34
C ASP A 212 11.20 8.58 10.99
N LYS A 213 11.72 7.35 10.90
CA LYS A 213 12.31 6.84 9.66
C LYS A 213 11.20 6.61 8.64
N ILE A 214 11.12 7.49 7.65
CA ILE A 214 10.21 7.34 6.52
C ILE A 214 10.87 6.42 5.48
N TYR A 215 10.19 5.33 5.12
CA TYR A 215 10.61 4.40 4.08
C TYR A 215 9.83 4.65 2.80
N GLN A 216 10.48 4.46 1.64
CA GLN A 216 9.86 4.57 0.33
C GLN A 216 10.02 3.25 -0.44
N ASN A 217 8.91 2.55 -0.67
CA ASN A 217 8.90 1.27 -1.36
C ASN A 217 7.85 1.23 -2.48
N ASP A 218 8.12 0.38 -3.47
CA ASP A 218 7.19 0.08 -4.56
C ASP A 218 6.38 -1.18 -4.27
N TYR A 219 5.06 -1.08 -4.45
CA TYR A 219 4.11 -2.17 -4.23
C TYR A 219 3.29 -2.43 -5.49
N ALA A 220 2.95 -3.69 -5.75
CA ALA A 220 2.04 -4.04 -6.84
C ALA A 220 0.58 -3.89 -6.39
N ILE A 221 -0.26 -3.26 -7.22
CA ILE A 221 -1.70 -3.19 -6.97
C ILE A 221 -2.36 -4.46 -7.50
N ILE A 222 -2.94 -5.25 -6.59
CA ILE A 222 -3.55 -6.56 -6.88
C ILE A 222 -5.08 -6.54 -6.89
N GLY A 223 -5.67 -5.44 -6.44
CA GLY A 223 -7.10 -5.22 -6.48
C GLY A 223 -7.50 -3.87 -5.90
N TYR A 224 -8.78 -3.53 -5.99
CA TYR A 224 -9.31 -2.26 -5.52
C TYR A 224 -10.79 -2.37 -5.13
N SER A 225 -11.25 -1.43 -4.30
CA SER A 225 -12.64 -1.28 -3.91
C SER A 225 -13.16 0.09 -4.32
N THR A 226 -14.40 0.15 -4.80
CA THR A 226 -15.10 1.39 -5.11
C THR A 226 -16.21 1.66 -4.09
N ASN A 227 -16.69 2.90 -4.01
CA ASN A 227 -17.96 3.22 -3.35
C ASN A 227 -19.17 2.79 -4.22
N ALA A 228 -20.38 3.16 -3.80
CA ALA A 228 -21.61 2.83 -4.52
C ALA A 228 -21.73 3.59 -5.85
N GLU A 229 -21.13 4.78 -5.89
CA GLU A 229 -21.02 5.68 -7.03
C GLU A 229 -19.99 5.20 -8.06
N GLY A 230 -19.17 4.21 -7.70
CA GLY A 230 -18.13 3.64 -8.55
C GLY A 230 -16.78 4.33 -8.47
N GLU A 231 -16.62 5.32 -7.57
CA GLU A 231 -15.35 6.01 -7.33
C GLU A 231 -14.39 5.14 -6.52
N LEU A 232 -13.11 5.22 -6.87
CA LEU A 232 -12.03 4.49 -6.21
C LEU A 232 -11.88 4.90 -4.73
N ARG A 233 -12.05 3.95 -3.81
CA ARG A 233 -11.98 4.18 -2.35
C ARG A 233 -10.69 3.65 -1.73
N SER A 234 -10.26 2.46 -2.13
CA SER A 234 -9.04 1.84 -1.59
C SER A 234 -8.44 0.86 -2.58
N VAL A 235 -7.14 0.62 -2.45
CA VAL A 235 -6.40 -0.37 -3.23
C VAL A 235 -5.83 -1.45 -2.31
N LEU A 236 -5.64 -2.64 -2.87
CA LEU A 236 -5.02 -3.79 -2.23
C LEU A 236 -3.63 -3.95 -2.79
N LEU A 237 -2.65 -4.05 -1.90
CA LEU A 237 -1.25 -4.02 -2.24
C LEU A 237 -0.60 -5.37 -2.00
N ALA A 238 0.32 -5.73 -2.87
CA ALA A 238 1.25 -6.84 -2.66
C ALA A 238 2.68 -6.34 -2.68
N GLY A 239 3.46 -6.79 -1.71
CA GLY A 239 4.90 -6.60 -1.63
C GLY A 239 5.62 -7.93 -1.81
N ILE A 240 6.94 -7.88 -1.96
CA ILE A 240 7.77 -9.09 -1.93
C ILE A 240 8.14 -9.36 -0.48
N HIS A 241 7.72 -10.50 0.06
CA HIS A 241 8.03 -10.86 1.43
C HIS A 241 9.55 -11.11 1.60
N ALA A 242 10.17 -10.48 2.59
CA ALA A 242 11.63 -10.47 2.74
C ALA A 242 12.25 -11.87 2.85
N ARG A 243 11.62 -12.76 3.64
CA ARG A 243 12.06 -14.15 3.86
C ARG A 243 11.75 -15.09 2.69
N THR A 244 10.50 -15.15 2.23
CA THR A 244 10.07 -16.15 1.24
C THR A 244 10.33 -15.73 -0.21
N LYS A 245 10.65 -14.45 -0.45
CA LYS A 245 10.78 -13.85 -1.79
C LYS A 245 9.55 -14.05 -2.70
N ARG A 246 8.40 -14.38 -2.11
CA ARG A 246 7.12 -14.53 -2.81
C ARG A 246 6.27 -13.27 -2.65
N PRO A 247 5.41 -12.94 -3.63
CA PRO A 247 4.45 -11.87 -3.46
C PRO A 247 3.50 -12.22 -2.31
N ALA A 248 3.37 -11.30 -1.37
CA ALA A 248 2.52 -11.41 -0.20
C ALA A 248 1.66 -10.16 -0.06
N PHE A 249 0.51 -10.31 0.56
CA PHE A 249 -0.41 -9.21 0.79
C PHE A 249 0.23 -8.19 1.76
N ALA A 250 0.46 -6.97 1.29
CA ALA A 250 1.11 -5.90 2.04
C ALA A 250 0.11 -4.99 2.77
N GLY A 251 -1.17 -5.03 2.42
CA GLY A 251 -2.20 -4.27 3.12
C GLY A 251 -3.27 -3.70 2.22
N LYS A 252 -4.30 -3.14 2.87
CA LYS A 252 -5.35 -2.36 2.24
C LYS A 252 -5.06 -0.90 2.48
N PHE A 253 -4.98 -0.14 1.39
CA PHE A 253 -4.60 1.26 1.43
C PHE A 253 -5.79 2.13 1.02
N SER A 254 -6.31 2.90 1.98
CA SER A 254 -7.38 3.87 1.72
C SER A 254 -6.81 5.08 0.99
N ILE A 255 -7.41 5.45 -0.14
CA ILE A 255 -6.92 6.59 -0.91
C ILE A 255 -7.59 7.85 -0.40
N SER A 256 -6.80 8.76 0.15
CA SER A 256 -7.23 10.08 0.64
C SER A 256 -6.78 11.23 -0.27
N ILE A 257 -6.21 10.91 -1.44
CA ILE A 257 -5.68 11.89 -2.40
C ILE A 257 -6.83 12.74 -2.95
N ARG A 258 -6.69 14.06 -2.87
CA ARG A 258 -7.70 15.04 -3.34
C ARG A 258 -7.67 15.27 -4.84
N ASP A 259 -6.60 14.85 -5.52
CA ASP A 259 -6.46 15.02 -6.97
C ASP A 259 -7.35 14.03 -7.74
N LYS A 260 -8.44 14.57 -8.30
CA LYS A 260 -9.41 13.81 -9.10
C LYS A 260 -8.83 13.29 -10.40
N ASN A 261 -7.88 14.01 -11.01
CA ASN A 261 -7.27 13.59 -12.27
C ASN A 261 -6.40 12.35 -12.04
N PHE A 262 -5.62 12.37 -10.96
CA PHE A 262 -4.84 11.22 -10.51
C PHE A 262 -5.73 10.00 -10.25
N LEU A 263 -6.83 10.18 -9.51
CA LEU A 263 -7.77 9.10 -9.21
C LEU A 263 -8.43 8.53 -10.46
N THR A 264 -8.83 9.39 -11.40
CA THR A 264 -9.45 8.99 -12.66
C THR A 264 -8.48 8.18 -13.51
N ALA A 265 -7.23 8.66 -13.66
CA ALA A 265 -6.20 7.95 -14.42
C ALA A 265 -5.82 6.60 -13.77
N LEU A 266 -5.72 6.56 -12.44
CA LEU A 266 -5.47 5.31 -11.70
C LEU A 266 -6.62 4.33 -11.89
N GLN A 267 -7.87 4.80 -11.78
CA GLN A 267 -9.05 3.96 -11.94
C GLN A 267 -9.17 3.39 -13.35
N GLU A 268 -8.93 4.20 -14.39
CA GLU A 268 -8.93 3.75 -15.78
C GLU A 268 -7.86 2.67 -16.02
N SER A 269 -6.63 2.88 -15.52
CA SER A 269 -5.57 1.88 -15.59
C SER A 269 -5.94 0.58 -14.88
N LEU A 270 -6.55 0.66 -13.69
CA LEU A 270 -7.02 -0.52 -12.93
C LEU A 270 -8.14 -1.28 -13.66
N ASP A 271 -9.10 -0.57 -14.26
CA ASP A 271 -10.20 -1.18 -15.00
C ASP A 271 -9.73 -1.92 -16.27
N ASN A 272 -8.68 -1.42 -16.92
CA ASN A 272 -8.02 -2.08 -18.06
C ASN A 272 -7.30 -3.38 -17.68
N HIS A 273 -6.95 -3.56 -16.41
CA HIS A 273 -6.17 -4.69 -15.89
C HIS A 273 -7.00 -5.70 -15.07
N ARG A 274 -8.33 -5.68 -15.19
CA ARG A 274 -9.18 -6.53 -14.35
C ARG A 274 -9.01 -8.02 -14.60
N THR A 275 -9.01 -8.78 -13.52
CA THR A 275 -9.00 -10.25 -13.53
C THR A 275 -10.18 -10.82 -12.75
N LYS A 276 -10.49 -12.10 -12.99
CA LYS A 276 -11.57 -12.80 -12.29
C LYS A 276 -11.15 -13.35 -10.93
N LYS A 277 -9.85 -13.53 -10.69
CA LYS A 277 -9.31 -14.19 -9.50
C LYS A 277 -8.19 -13.35 -8.89
N PRO A 278 -8.07 -13.32 -7.55
CA PRO A 278 -6.99 -12.61 -6.89
C PRO A 278 -5.64 -13.26 -7.22
N PRO A 279 -4.59 -12.48 -7.53
CA PRO A 279 -3.25 -13.02 -7.76
C PRO A 279 -2.57 -13.47 -6.45
N VAL A 280 -2.98 -12.91 -5.31
CA VAL A 280 -2.46 -13.23 -3.98
C VAL A 280 -3.65 -13.45 -3.02
N PRO A 281 -3.65 -14.52 -2.20
CA PRO A 281 -4.69 -14.75 -1.20
C PRO A 281 -4.86 -13.55 -0.26
N ASN A 282 -6.09 -13.11 -0.05
CA ASN A 282 -6.40 -12.00 0.86
C ASN A 282 -7.87 -12.10 1.34
N PRO A 283 -8.22 -11.49 2.49
CA PRO A 283 -9.54 -11.64 3.10
C PRO A 283 -10.60 -10.65 2.57
N TYR A 284 -10.25 -9.75 1.64
CA TYR A 284 -11.13 -8.66 1.22
C TYR A 284 -11.94 -9.05 -0.01
N ASN A 285 -13.18 -8.55 -0.09
CA ASN A 285 -13.93 -8.59 -1.34
C ASN A 285 -13.59 -7.34 -2.16
N ALA A 286 -12.95 -7.54 -3.31
CA ALA A 286 -12.45 -6.47 -4.16
C ALA A 286 -12.57 -6.83 -5.63
N ARG A 287 -12.41 -5.82 -6.49
CA ARG A 287 -12.19 -6.02 -7.93
C ARG A 287 -10.72 -6.37 -8.12
N TRP A 288 -10.44 -7.53 -8.69
CA TRP A 288 -9.07 -8.03 -8.86
C TRP A 288 -8.42 -7.45 -10.10
N THR A 289 -7.10 -7.23 -10.02
CA THR A 289 -6.27 -6.75 -11.13
C THR A 289 -5.07 -7.65 -11.34
N THR A 290 -4.52 -7.68 -12.56
CA THR A 290 -3.19 -8.23 -12.78
C THR A 290 -2.15 -7.37 -12.05
N PRO A 291 -1.08 -7.96 -11.50
CA PRO A 291 -0.02 -7.22 -10.81
C PRO A 291 0.93 -6.50 -11.80
N SER A 292 0.36 -5.72 -12.73
CA SER A 292 1.07 -4.93 -13.74
C SER A 292 1.20 -3.45 -13.35
N ILE A 293 0.35 -2.98 -12.43
CA ILE A 293 0.35 -1.61 -11.92
C ILE A 293 1.11 -1.59 -10.59
N PHE A 294 2.07 -0.67 -10.48
CA PHE A 294 2.89 -0.49 -9.29
C PHE A 294 2.67 0.91 -8.73
N CYS A 295 2.61 1.04 -7.42
CA CYS A 295 2.56 2.33 -6.73
C CYS A 295 3.73 2.49 -5.77
N THR A 296 4.23 3.72 -5.66
CA THR A 296 5.25 4.10 -4.70
C THR A 296 4.56 4.67 -3.47
N ILE A 297 4.91 4.15 -2.29
CA ILE A 297 4.32 4.52 -1.00
C ILE A 297 5.42 4.96 -0.04
N HIS A 298 5.23 6.13 0.58
CA HIS A 298 5.95 6.51 1.80
C HIS A 298 5.24 5.91 3.00
N HIS A 299 5.98 5.24 3.89
CA HIS A 299 5.41 4.62 5.07
C HIS A 299 6.39 4.58 6.26
N ASN A 300 5.85 4.46 7.47
CA ASN A 300 6.63 4.53 8.72
C ASN A 300 7.29 3.20 9.09
N GLY A 301 6.93 2.12 8.39
CA GLY A 301 7.58 0.83 8.55
C GLY A 301 6.78 -0.30 7.92
N VAL A 302 7.27 -1.52 8.11
CA VAL A 302 6.55 -2.75 7.79
C VAL A 302 6.56 -3.67 8.99
N THR A 303 5.45 -4.38 9.21
CA THR A 303 5.38 -5.45 10.20
C THR A 303 6.24 -6.65 9.79
N PRO A 304 6.57 -7.58 10.71
CA PRO A 304 7.34 -8.78 10.37
C PRO A 304 6.71 -9.67 9.29
N ASP A 305 5.39 -9.66 9.15
CA ASP A 305 4.65 -10.36 8.07
C ASP A 305 4.61 -9.57 6.75
N GLY A 306 5.26 -8.41 6.69
CA GLY A 306 5.40 -7.59 5.49
C GLY A 306 4.22 -6.66 5.21
N ARG A 307 3.39 -6.33 6.21
CA ARG A 307 2.31 -5.35 6.06
C ARG A 307 2.80 -3.94 6.30
N ILE A 308 2.28 -3.00 5.53
CA ILE A 308 2.63 -1.58 5.63
C ILE A 308 1.99 -1.00 6.89
N LEU A 309 2.81 -0.35 7.72
CA LEU A 309 2.37 0.51 8.83
C LEU A 309 2.28 1.93 8.30
N GLU A 310 1.07 2.51 8.29
CA GLU A 310 0.74 3.89 7.89
C GLU A 310 1.49 4.42 6.67
N GLY A 311 0.78 4.79 5.60
CA GLY A 311 1.48 5.35 4.45
C GLY A 311 0.69 6.37 3.66
N GLN A 312 1.40 6.96 2.70
CA GLN A 312 0.89 7.84 1.68
C GLN A 312 1.33 7.35 0.31
N MET A 313 0.36 7.15 -0.59
CA MET A 313 0.66 6.86 -1.99
C MET A 313 1.11 8.15 -2.68
N ILE A 314 2.21 8.07 -3.41
CA ILE A 314 2.84 9.22 -4.06
C ILE A 314 2.60 9.21 -5.56
N SER A 315 2.82 8.04 -6.16
CA SER A 315 2.73 7.87 -7.60
C SER A 315 2.34 6.44 -7.93
N PHE A 316 1.84 6.25 -9.16
CA PHE A 316 1.66 4.94 -9.74
C PHE A 316 2.25 4.91 -11.15
N ARG A 317 2.58 3.71 -11.61
CA ARG A 317 3.06 3.42 -12.95
C ARG A 317 2.45 2.13 -13.45
N ASP A 318 2.07 2.14 -14.71
CA ASP A 318 1.56 0.98 -15.41
C ASP A 318 2.69 0.37 -16.26
N ARG A 319 3.15 -0.83 -15.92
CA ARG A 319 4.23 -1.49 -16.67
C ARG A 319 3.83 -1.92 -18.07
N THR A 320 2.53 -2.00 -18.38
CA THR A 320 2.09 -2.40 -19.72
C THR A 320 2.21 -1.26 -20.73
N LEU A 321 2.13 -0.01 -20.28
CA LEU A 321 2.27 1.18 -21.13
C LEU A 321 3.73 1.46 -21.51
N PHE A 322 4.66 0.99 -20.69
CA PHE A 322 6.10 1.10 -20.93
C PHE A 322 6.70 -0.30 -20.86
N PRO A 323 6.51 -1.13 -21.91
CA PRO A 323 7.23 -2.39 -22.00
C PRO A 323 8.71 -2.04 -21.81
N ALA A 324 9.34 -2.64 -20.80
CA ALA A 324 10.76 -2.41 -20.53
C ALA A 324 11.47 -2.55 -21.88
N SER A 325 12.03 -1.45 -22.37
CA SER A 325 12.81 -1.46 -23.61
C SER A 325 13.78 -2.61 -23.44
N SER A 326 13.63 -3.63 -24.27
CA SER A 326 14.31 -4.93 -24.18
C SER A 326 15.82 -4.85 -24.40
N ASP A 327 16.41 -3.67 -24.22
CA ASP A 327 17.76 -3.30 -24.59
C ASP A 327 18.56 -3.00 -23.32
N SER A 328 18.85 -4.05 -22.55
CA SER A 328 20.11 -4.17 -21.82
C SER A 328 20.26 -5.62 -21.38
N GLU A 329 20.41 -6.49 -22.39
CA GLU A 329 21.26 -7.65 -22.20
C GLU A 329 22.57 -7.13 -21.61
N THR A 330 22.78 -7.42 -20.33
CA THR A 330 24.08 -7.29 -19.71
C THR A 330 24.95 -8.28 -20.47
N GLU A 331 25.64 -7.80 -21.50
CA GLU A 331 26.70 -8.54 -22.18
C GLU A 331 27.64 -9.04 -21.09
N THR A 332 27.42 -10.28 -20.71
CA THR A 332 28.32 -11.04 -19.87
C THR A 332 29.52 -11.27 -20.79
N SER A 333 30.48 -10.36 -20.66
CA SER A 333 31.82 -10.44 -21.24
C SER A 333 32.34 -11.87 -21.05
N THR A 334 32.12 -12.67 -22.09
CA THR A 334 32.70 -13.99 -22.21
C THR A 334 34.14 -13.70 -22.63
N LEU A 335 35.01 -13.55 -21.63
CA LEU A 335 36.45 -13.49 -21.81
C LEU A 335 36.85 -14.71 -22.63
N GLY A 336 37.16 -14.45 -23.90
CA GLY A 336 37.65 -15.43 -24.84
C GLY A 336 38.94 -16.04 -24.32
N ASP A 337 38.87 -17.33 -24.00
CA ASP A 337 40.01 -18.18 -23.73
C ASP A 337 40.82 -18.31 -25.03
N SER A 338 41.89 -17.53 -25.13
CA SER A 338 42.78 -17.53 -26.29
C SER A 338 43.68 -18.76 -26.22
N SER A 339 43.27 -19.80 -26.94
CA SER A 339 44.09 -20.96 -27.28
C SER A 339 45.28 -20.51 -28.14
N ALA A 340 46.48 -20.46 -27.55
CA ALA A 340 47.74 -20.39 -28.27
C ALA A 340 48.33 -21.79 -28.38
N GLY A 341 48.23 -22.37 -29.58
CA GLY A 341 48.93 -23.60 -29.91
C GLY A 341 50.45 -23.40 -29.89
N SER A 342 51.16 -24.39 -29.35
CA SER A 342 52.60 -24.55 -29.58
C SER A 342 52.87 -25.99 -30.01
N GLN A 343 53.18 -26.14 -31.29
CA GLN A 343 53.71 -27.36 -31.89
C GLN A 343 55.23 -27.44 -31.71
N THR A 344 55.75 -28.65 -31.91
CA THR A 344 57.16 -29.07 -32.03
C THR A 344 57.86 -29.36 -30.69
N GLY A 345 58.65 -30.42 -30.51
CA GLY A 345 59.32 -31.27 -31.48
C GLY A 345 59.57 -32.69 -30.94
N LYS A 346 59.75 -33.58 -31.91
CA LYS A 346 60.04 -35.01 -31.80
C LYS A 346 61.56 -35.15 -31.95
N THR A 347 62.26 -35.69 -30.97
CA THR A 347 63.64 -36.17 -31.14
C THR A 347 63.74 -37.59 -30.60
N SER A 348 63.92 -38.49 -31.55
CA SER A 348 64.45 -39.84 -31.38
C SER A 348 65.92 -39.78 -30.97
N GLU A 349 66.31 -40.53 -29.95
CA GLU A 349 67.70 -40.97 -29.84
C GLU A 349 67.76 -42.42 -29.33
N SER A 350 68.37 -43.23 -30.17
CA SER A 350 68.70 -44.64 -30.02
C SER A 350 70.14 -44.76 -29.55
N SER A 351 70.39 -45.55 -28.51
CA SER A 351 71.62 -46.36 -28.32
C SER A 351 71.36 -47.44 -27.27
#